data_AF-A0A0F9VSF7-F1
#
_entry.id   AF-A0A0F9VSF7-F1
#
_cell.length_a   1.000
_cell.length_b   1.000
_cell.length_c   1.000
_cell.angle_alpha   90.00
_cell.angle_beta   90.00
_cell.angle_gamma   90.00
#
_symmetry.space_group_name_H-M   'P 1'
#
loop_
_entity.id
_entity.type
_entity.pdbx_description
1 polymer ?
#
loop_
_entity_poly.entity_id
_entity_poly.type
_entity_poly.pdbx_seq_one_letter_code
_entity_poly.pdbx_strand_id
1 'polypeptide(L)'
;MPIKNIKDLEKRLGLEEGVLAKGFTEDEEVEISLPEVIRTKEEDDTFKATLTENIKSQAKSDFSNLNLEMAIKQAKIDRGMEAFEGKKDLNIFLDAFQNKVLEDAKIEPDKKIQEQNESLGKLRITIQEQKDLFENHEKTFSQFKQQTTIDNMLMRAIPESGLNISRDRALILFKSEFNTSLEDGNLTFSKNGGGILKDKMESPLKIDVIMGDFVNDFRKKAEGGAGGGNENPKKGTDVEEVVAKLEEEGKTDEQINQELLKRTLKKEFKD
;
A
#
# COMPACT_ATOMS: atom_id res chain seq x y z
N MET A 1 57.57 75.94 41.49
CA MET A 1 56.68 75.59 40.36
C MET A 1 55.29 76.13 40.66
N PRO A 2 54.61 76.84 39.73
CA PRO A 2 53.25 77.31 40.01
C PRO A 2 52.23 76.17 39.87
N ILE A 3 51.58 75.79 40.97
CA ILE A 3 50.42 74.89 40.95
C ILE A 3 49.22 75.72 40.49
N LYS A 4 48.74 75.48 39.26
CA LYS A 4 47.67 76.27 38.64
C LYS A 4 46.36 76.31 39.44
N ASN A 5 46.11 75.29 40.28
CA ASN A 5 44.85 75.10 41.00
C ASN A 5 45.05 75.07 42.53
N ILE A 6 46.04 75.81 43.05
CA ILE A 6 46.39 75.75 44.48
C ILE A 6 45.21 76.12 45.40
N LYS A 7 44.40 77.12 44.99
CA LYS A 7 43.21 77.56 45.74
C LYS A 7 42.13 76.48 45.83
N ASP A 8 41.93 75.71 44.75
CA ASP A 8 40.94 74.62 44.75
C ASP A 8 41.39 73.45 45.63
N LEU A 9 42.69 73.21 45.73
CA LEU A 9 43.27 72.20 46.61
C LEU A 9 43.12 72.61 48.08
N GLU A 10 43.44 73.86 48.43
CA GLU A 10 43.24 74.40 49.79
C GLU A 10 41.78 74.26 50.23
N LYS A 11 40.84 74.65 49.35
CA LYS A 11 39.41 74.53 49.60
C LYS A 11 38.95 73.08 49.81
N ARG A 12 39.46 72.13 49.02
CA ARG A 12 39.08 70.70 49.13
C ARG A 12 39.65 70.02 50.37
N LEU A 13 40.82 70.46 50.82
CA LEU A 13 41.47 69.94 52.03
C LEU A 13 41.01 70.66 53.30
N GLY A 14 40.16 71.68 53.18
CA GLY A 14 39.67 72.47 54.31
C GLY A 14 40.74 73.39 54.92
N LEU A 15 41.77 73.75 54.15
CA LEU A 15 42.86 74.63 54.58
C LEU A 15 42.49 76.10 54.36
N GLU A 16 43.05 77.00 55.17
CA GLU A 16 42.92 78.44 54.93
C GLU A 16 43.59 78.85 53.60
N GLU A 17 43.01 79.85 52.92
CA GLU A 17 43.49 80.32 51.62
C GLU A 17 44.91 80.90 51.74
N GLY A 18 45.83 80.38 50.94
CA GLY A 18 47.24 80.80 50.88
C GLY A 18 48.19 80.02 51.81
N VAL A 19 47.72 79.06 52.61
CA VAL A 19 48.59 78.24 53.48
C VAL A 19 49.58 77.40 52.67
N LEU A 20 49.11 76.76 51.59
CA LEU A 20 49.98 75.96 50.73
C LEU A 20 50.94 76.87 49.97
N ALA A 21 50.48 78.04 49.53
CA ALA A 21 51.33 79.01 48.85
C ALA A 21 52.50 79.48 49.73
N LYS A 22 52.24 79.76 51.01
CA LYS A 22 53.26 80.17 51.98
C LYS A 22 54.32 79.09 52.22
N GLY A 23 53.90 77.84 52.42
CA GLY A 23 54.82 76.71 52.62
C GLY A 23 55.71 76.39 51.42
N PHE A 24 55.42 76.92 50.23
CA PHE A 24 56.30 76.82 49.05
C PHE A 24 57.22 78.03 48.87
N THR A 25 56.93 79.17 49.50
CA THR A 25 57.66 80.43 49.31
C THR A 25 58.53 80.83 50.48
N GLU A 26 58.23 80.36 51.69
CA GLU A 26 58.95 80.66 52.93
C GLU A 26 59.72 79.42 53.39
N ASP A 27 60.98 79.56 53.82
CA ASP A 27 61.86 78.46 54.30
C ASP A 27 61.45 77.92 55.70
N GLU A 28 60.23 78.22 56.16
CA GLU A 28 59.69 77.75 57.45
C GLU A 28 58.83 76.49 57.26
N GLU A 29 58.98 75.50 58.15
CA GLU A 29 58.14 74.30 58.16
C GLU A 29 56.70 74.67 58.52
N VAL A 30 55.80 74.57 57.53
CA VAL A 30 54.36 74.72 57.74
C VAL A 30 53.75 73.34 58.01
N GLU A 31 53.33 73.07 59.25
CA GLU A 31 52.64 71.84 59.62
C GLU A 31 51.17 71.88 59.14
N ILE A 32 50.82 70.98 58.22
CA ILE A 32 49.48 70.88 57.65
C ILE A 32 48.76 69.71 58.32
N SER A 33 47.81 70.01 59.21
CA SER A 33 46.93 69.02 59.79
C SER A 33 45.79 68.70 58.81
N LEU A 34 45.77 67.47 58.30
CA LEU A 34 44.64 66.95 57.51
C LEU A 34 43.54 66.44 58.46
N PRO A 35 42.26 66.62 58.14
CA PRO A 35 41.18 66.08 58.97
C PRO A 35 41.24 64.54 59.00
N GLU A 36 41.08 63.95 60.20
CA GLU A 36 41.07 62.48 60.44
C GLU A 36 39.96 61.74 59.66
N VAL A 37 38.94 62.47 59.21
CA VAL A 37 37.74 61.92 58.60
C VAL A 37 37.68 62.37 57.13
N ILE A 38 38.17 61.50 56.25
CA ILE A 38 38.20 61.71 54.77
C ILE A 38 36.77 61.66 54.18
N ARG A 39 35.81 61.05 54.88
CA ARG A 39 34.40 60.95 54.50
C ARG A 39 33.50 61.14 55.71
N THR A 40 32.49 61.98 55.60
CA THR A 40 31.43 62.07 56.59
C THR A 40 30.69 60.73 56.73
N LYS A 41 30.03 60.49 57.87
CA LYS A 41 29.26 59.23 58.07
C LYS A 41 28.22 59.01 56.97
N GLU A 42 27.57 60.08 56.53
CA GLU A 42 26.56 60.05 55.46
C GLU A 42 27.18 59.65 54.11
N GLU A 43 28.37 60.17 53.78
CA GLU A 43 29.10 59.78 52.57
C GLU A 43 29.59 58.34 52.62
N ASP A 44 30.02 57.85 53.78
CA ASP A 44 30.47 56.47 53.96
C ASP A 44 29.31 55.46 53.85
N ASP A 45 28.15 55.80 54.40
CA ASP A 45 26.92 55.01 54.26
C ASP A 45 26.44 54.99 52.81
N THR A 46 26.48 56.13 52.12
CA THR A 46 26.15 56.22 50.69
C THR A 46 27.12 55.40 49.83
N PHE A 47 28.42 55.45 50.14
CA PHE A 47 29.44 54.65 49.46
C PHE A 47 29.21 53.15 49.65
N LYS A 48 28.94 52.69 50.89
CA LYS A 48 28.66 51.28 51.18
C LYS A 48 27.38 50.80 50.51
N ALA A 49 26.32 51.61 50.52
CA ALA A 49 25.07 51.31 49.83
C ALA A 49 25.31 51.14 48.32
N THR A 50 26.02 52.08 47.70
CA THR A 50 26.32 52.07 46.26
C THR A 50 27.21 50.88 45.87
N LEU A 51 28.23 50.58 46.68
CA LEU A 51 29.10 49.41 46.47
C LEU A 51 28.30 48.10 46.56
N THR A 52 27.42 47.99 47.55
CA THR A 52 26.58 46.79 47.75
C THR A 52 25.60 46.61 46.61
N GLU A 53 24.99 47.69 46.13
CA GLU A 53 24.07 47.67 44.98
C GLU A 53 24.79 47.27 43.69
N ASN A 54 25.99 47.81 43.45
CA ASN A 54 26.82 47.45 42.28
C ASN A 54 27.26 45.99 42.31
N ILE A 55 27.67 45.47 43.47
CA ILE A 55 28.05 44.05 43.60
C ILE A 55 26.82 43.16 43.39
N LYS A 56 25.66 43.53 43.95
CA LYS A 56 24.41 42.77 43.76
C LYS A 56 23.93 42.77 42.32
N SER A 57 24.03 43.91 41.63
CA SER A 57 23.61 44.02 40.23
C SER A 57 24.52 43.20 39.31
N GLN A 58 25.84 43.26 39.52
CA GLN A 58 26.82 42.44 38.79
C GLN A 58 26.66 40.94 39.07
N ALA A 59 26.53 40.54 40.33
CA ALA A 59 26.29 39.15 40.68
C ALA A 59 24.98 38.64 40.04
N LYS A 60 23.91 39.43 40.08
CA LYS A 60 22.63 39.07 39.46
C LYS A 60 22.74 38.92 37.94
N SER A 61 23.47 39.80 37.25
CA SER A 61 23.69 39.67 35.81
C SER A 61 24.52 38.43 35.46
N ASP A 62 25.57 38.14 36.24
CA ASP A 62 26.45 37.01 35.98
C ASP A 62 25.75 35.67 36.25
N PHE A 63 25.03 35.55 37.37
CA PHE A 63 24.21 34.38 37.68
C PHE A 63 23.08 34.18 36.66
N SER A 64 22.44 35.25 36.20
CA SER A 64 21.39 35.16 35.17
C SER A 64 21.96 34.65 33.84
N ASN A 65 23.12 35.16 33.43
CA ASN A 65 23.78 34.71 32.21
C ASN A 65 24.23 33.25 32.31
N LEU A 66 24.80 32.85 33.45
CA LEU A 66 25.29 31.48 33.66
C LEU A 66 24.13 30.46 33.69
N ASN A 67 23.01 30.81 34.33
CA ASN A 67 21.80 29.99 34.32
C ASN A 67 21.21 29.86 32.91
N LEU A 68 21.20 30.94 32.13
CA LEU A 68 20.72 30.93 30.75
C LEU A 68 21.63 30.07 29.85
N GLU A 69 22.95 30.17 30.00
CA GLU A 69 23.90 29.31 29.29
C GLU A 69 23.72 27.82 29.63
N MET A 70 23.49 27.49 30.91
CA MET A 70 23.22 26.12 31.34
C MET A 70 21.89 25.60 30.80
N ALA A 71 20.83 26.42 30.86
CA ALA A 71 19.52 26.06 30.31
C ALA A 71 19.58 25.84 28.80
N ILE A 72 20.30 26.69 28.06
CA ILE A 72 20.51 26.52 26.61
C ILE A 72 21.32 25.24 26.33
N LYS A 73 22.36 24.94 27.10
CA LYS A 73 23.13 23.69 26.94
C LYS A 73 22.27 22.45 27.17
N GLN A 74 21.47 22.43 28.23
CA GLN A 74 20.57 21.30 28.51
C GLN A 74 19.53 21.16 27.40
N ALA A 75 18.94 22.27 26.95
CA ALA A 75 17.97 22.27 25.86
C ALA A 75 18.57 21.80 24.52
N LYS A 76 19.86 22.06 24.25
CA LYS A 76 20.56 21.50 23.07
C LYS A 76 20.67 19.98 23.14
N ILE A 77 21.02 19.44 24.30
CA ILE A 77 21.15 17.99 24.52
C ILE A 77 19.77 17.34 24.37
N ASP A 78 18.76 17.86 25.07
CA ASP A 78 17.39 17.30 25.07
C ASP A 78 16.72 17.35 23.69
N ARG A 79 17.12 18.28 22.82
CA ARG A 79 16.54 18.49 21.47
C ARG A 79 17.46 18.05 20.32
N GLY A 80 18.56 17.37 20.62
CA GLY A 80 19.49 16.85 19.61
C GLY A 80 20.07 17.94 18.70
N MET A 81 20.41 19.11 19.26
CA MET A 81 21.01 20.25 18.57
C MET A 81 22.45 20.50 19.05
N GLU A 82 23.20 19.41 19.20
CA GLU A 82 24.57 19.43 19.73
C GLU A 82 25.55 20.20 18.82
N ALA A 83 25.23 20.32 17.53
CA ALA A 83 26.01 21.10 16.55
C ALA A 83 25.78 22.62 16.59
N PHE A 84 24.84 23.11 17.42
CA PHE A 84 24.56 24.54 17.51
C PHE A 84 25.60 25.25 18.40
N GLU A 85 26.42 26.15 17.83
CA GLU A 85 27.53 26.81 18.55
C GLU A 85 27.13 28.04 19.39
N GLY A 86 25.90 28.56 19.25
CA GLY A 86 25.44 29.75 19.96
C GLY A 86 25.28 29.50 21.46
N LYS A 87 26.23 29.95 22.30
CA LYS A 87 26.24 29.65 23.75
C LYS A 87 25.37 30.57 24.61
N LYS A 88 25.00 31.76 24.14
CA LYS A 88 24.55 32.85 25.04
C LYS A 88 23.21 33.54 24.71
N ASP A 89 22.51 33.12 23.66
CA ASP A 89 21.28 33.81 23.26
C ASP A 89 20.15 32.81 23.03
N LEU A 90 19.09 32.96 23.85
CA LEU A 90 17.89 32.14 23.80
C LEU A 90 17.13 32.36 22.49
N ASN A 91 17.15 33.58 21.93
CA ASN A 91 16.45 33.88 20.68
C ASN A 91 17.11 33.17 19.51
N ILE A 92 18.45 33.18 19.45
CA ILE A 92 19.19 32.46 18.40
C ILE A 92 18.98 30.95 18.52
N PHE A 93 18.88 30.41 19.75
CA PHE A 93 18.53 29.00 19.97
C PHE A 93 17.11 28.68 19.51
N LEU A 94 16.13 29.54 19.82
CA LEU A 94 14.73 29.36 19.40
C LEU A 94 14.58 29.47 17.89
N ASP A 95 15.27 30.41 17.25
CA ASP A 95 15.27 30.58 15.80
C ASP A 95 15.93 29.38 15.11
N ALA A 96 17.06 28.88 15.64
CA ALA A 96 17.71 27.68 15.13
C ALA A 96 16.84 26.43 15.34
N PHE A 97 16.16 26.31 16.49
CA PHE A 97 15.21 25.24 16.76
C PHE A 97 14.00 25.31 15.82
N GLN A 98 13.45 26.50 15.59
CA GLN A 98 12.33 26.71 14.68
C GLN A 98 12.73 26.40 13.24
N ASN A 99 13.93 26.81 12.81
CA ASN A 99 14.45 26.49 11.48
C ASN A 99 14.67 24.98 11.31
N LYS A 100 15.25 24.32 12.32
CA LYS A 100 15.39 22.85 12.34
C LYS A 100 14.02 22.16 12.30
N VAL A 101 13.05 22.62 13.10
CA VAL A 101 11.68 22.09 13.07
C VAL A 101 11.00 22.34 11.72
N LEU A 102 11.23 23.48 11.07
CA LEU A 102 10.69 23.77 9.73
C LEU A 102 11.39 22.96 8.63
N GLU A 103 12.67 22.62 8.80
CA GLU A 103 13.43 21.79 7.88
C GLU A 103 13.04 20.31 8.04
N ASP A 104 12.98 19.82 9.28
CA ASP A 104 12.46 18.51 9.65
C ASP A 104 10.98 18.37 9.22
N ALA A 105 10.15 19.40 9.41
CA ALA A 105 8.75 19.43 8.98
C ALA A 105 8.55 19.76 7.49
N LYS A 106 9.60 19.94 6.69
CA LYS A 106 9.50 19.81 5.22
C LYS A 106 9.83 18.38 4.80
N ILE A 107 10.78 17.74 5.48
CA ILE A 107 11.19 16.36 5.19
C ILE A 107 10.13 15.34 5.67
N GLU A 108 9.47 15.55 6.81
CA GLU A 108 8.47 14.63 7.38
C GLU A 108 7.14 14.61 6.62
N PRO A 109 6.46 15.74 6.35
CA PRO A 109 5.19 15.73 5.62
C PRO A 109 5.38 15.28 4.19
N ASP A 110 6.40 15.75 3.47
CA ASP A 110 6.57 15.38 2.07
C ASP A 110 6.95 13.91 1.90
N LYS A 111 7.85 13.36 2.74
CA LYS A 111 8.14 11.92 2.71
C LYS A 111 6.96 11.08 3.17
N LYS A 112 6.24 11.48 4.23
CA LYS A 112 5.09 10.73 4.73
C LYS A 112 3.91 10.78 3.76
N ILE A 113 3.69 11.90 3.08
CA ILE A 113 2.73 12.05 1.99
C ILE A 113 3.17 11.22 0.78
N GLN A 114 4.46 11.19 0.45
CA GLN A 114 4.99 10.37 -0.63
C GLN A 114 4.83 8.87 -0.33
N GLU A 115 5.21 8.41 0.86
CA GLU A 115 5.01 7.03 1.32
C GLU A 115 3.53 6.64 1.38
N GLN A 116 2.66 7.53 1.86
CA GLN A 116 1.21 7.32 1.85
C GLN A 116 0.64 7.28 0.42
N ASN A 117 1.12 8.12 -0.49
CA ASN A 117 0.71 8.10 -1.89
C ASN A 117 1.19 6.84 -2.61
N GLU A 118 2.40 6.36 -2.34
CA GLU A 118 2.92 5.09 -2.85
C GLU A 118 2.14 3.90 -2.27
N SER A 119 1.83 3.93 -0.97
CA SER A 119 1.01 2.93 -0.30
C SER A 119 -0.42 2.91 -0.86
N LEU A 120 -1.05 4.07 -1.06
CA LEU A 120 -2.36 4.21 -1.68
C LEU A 120 -2.35 3.76 -3.14
N GLY A 121 -1.28 4.04 -3.88
CA GLY A 121 -1.09 3.57 -5.25
C GLY A 121 -1.06 2.04 -5.30
N LYS A 122 -0.23 1.42 -4.46
CA LYS A 122 -0.18 -0.05 -4.32
C LYS A 122 -1.53 -0.63 -3.92
N LEU A 123 -2.19 -0.04 -2.93
CA LEU A 123 -3.50 -0.50 -2.45
C LEU A 123 -4.56 -0.45 -3.56
N ARG A 124 -4.58 0.63 -4.36
CA ARG A 124 -5.50 0.77 -5.49
C ARG A 124 -5.25 -0.29 -6.57
N ILE A 125 -3.99 -0.57 -6.90
CA ILE A 125 -3.61 -1.62 -7.84
C ILE A 125 -4.09 -2.98 -7.32
N THR A 126 -3.76 -3.33 -6.07
CA THR A 126 -4.18 -4.60 -5.47
C THR A 126 -5.69 -4.75 -5.40
N ILE A 127 -6.43 -3.69 -5.08
CA ILE A 127 -7.90 -3.71 -5.09
C ILE A 127 -8.44 -3.96 -6.50
N GLN A 128 -7.86 -3.32 -7.52
CA GLN A 128 -8.30 -3.52 -8.89
C GLN A 128 -8.00 -4.94 -9.37
N GLU A 129 -6.80 -5.47 -9.11
CA GLU A 129 -6.43 -6.85 -9.43
C GLU A 129 -7.36 -7.86 -8.74
N GLN A 130 -7.70 -7.63 -7.46
CA GLN A 130 -8.63 -8.50 -6.73
C GLN A 130 -10.06 -8.41 -7.27
N LYS A 131 -10.52 -7.23 -7.70
CA LYS A 131 -11.82 -7.09 -8.36
C LYS A 131 -11.86 -7.85 -9.67
N ASP A 132 -10.84 -7.70 -10.51
CA ASP A 132 -10.76 -8.39 -11.80
C ASP A 132 -10.72 -9.91 -11.59
N LEU A 133 -9.96 -10.41 -10.60
CA LEU A 133 -9.96 -11.82 -10.21
C LEU A 133 -11.33 -12.27 -9.72
N PHE A 134 -11.98 -11.49 -8.86
CA PHE A 134 -13.30 -11.82 -8.33
C PHE A 134 -14.35 -11.91 -9.45
N GLU A 135 -14.40 -10.93 -10.36
CA GLU A 135 -15.32 -10.94 -11.50
C GLU A 135 -15.05 -12.13 -12.42
N ASN A 136 -13.78 -12.49 -12.65
CA ASN A 136 -13.43 -13.66 -13.44
C ASN A 136 -13.85 -14.97 -12.74
N HIS A 137 -13.68 -15.06 -11.42
CA HIS A 137 -14.15 -16.20 -10.64
C HIS A 137 -15.67 -16.30 -10.63
N GLU A 138 -16.39 -15.19 -10.51
CA GLU A 138 -17.86 -15.16 -10.56
C GLU A 138 -18.39 -15.60 -11.92
N LYS A 139 -17.79 -15.10 -13.02
CA LYS A 139 -18.13 -15.55 -14.39
C LYS A 139 -17.87 -17.04 -14.56
N THR A 140 -16.69 -17.52 -14.17
CA THR A 140 -16.31 -18.94 -14.27
C THR A 140 -17.23 -19.82 -13.43
N PHE A 141 -17.57 -19.39 -12.21
CA PHE A 141 -18.47 -20.13 -11.33
C PHE A 141 -19.90 -20.17 -11.87
N SER A 142 -20.39 -19.05 -12.41
CA SER A 142 -21.71 -18.97 -13.06
C SER A 142 -21.78 -19.91 -14.27
N GLN A 143 -20.77 -19.87 -15.14
CA GLN A 143 -20.64 -20.79 -16.29
C GLN A 143 -20.57 -22.24 -15.83
N PHE A 144 -19.77 -22.55 -14.81
CA PHE A 144 -19.67 -23.90 -14.24
C PHE A 144 -21.02 -24.39 -13.69
N LYS A 145 -21.75 -23.55 -12.97
CA LYS A 145 -23.08 -23.89 -12.43
C LYS A 145 -24.09 -24.10 -13.55
N GLN A 146 -24.08 -23.26 -14.58
CA GLN A 146 -24.93 -23.44 -15.76
C GLN A 146 -24.60 -24.75 -16.47
N GLN A 147 -23.32 -25.01 -16.75
CA GLN A 147 -22.87 -26.25 -17.39
C GLN A 147 -23.24 -27.48 -16.56
N THR A 148 -23.03 -27.45 -15.25
CA THR A 148 -23.42 -28.55 -14.35
C THR A 148 -24.93 -28.78 -14.37
N THR A 149 -25.74 -27.72 -14.48
CA THR A 149 -27.20 -27.83 -14.58
C THR A 149 -27.61 -28.47 -15.90
N ILE A 150 -27.03 -28.01 -17.01
CA ILE A 150 -27.24 -28.56 -18.35
C ILE A 150 -26.84 -30.05 -18.35
N ASP A 151 -25.68 -30.39 -17.81
CA ASP A 151 -25.16 -31.76 -17.77
C ASP A 151 -26.07 -32.70 -17.00
N ASN A 152 -26.57 -32.25 -15.85
CA ASN A 152 -27.52 -33.03 -15.05
C ASN A 152 -28.86 -33.22 -15.78
N MET A 153 -29.35 -32.21 -16.51
CA MET A 153 -30.56 -32.33 -17.32
C MET A 153 -30.36 -33.31 -18.48
N LEU A 154 -29.25 -33.20 -19.21
CA LEU A 154 -28.89 -34.12 -20.29
C LEU A 154 -28.71 -35.56 -19.80
N MET A 155 -27.99 -35.76 -18.70
CA MET A 155 -27.75 -37.09 -18.12
C MET A 155 -29.04 -37.79 -17.69
N ARG A 156 -30.07 -37.03 -17.25
CA ARG A 156 -31.38 -37.59 -16.91
C ARG A 156 -32.19 -38.02 -18.13
N ALA A 157 -31.97 -37.36 -19.27
CA ALA A 157 -32.64 -37.72 -20.53
C ALA A 157 -31.97 -38.93 -21.22
N ILE A 158 -30.71 -39.24 -20.88
CA ILE A 158 -30.02 -40.43 -21.39
C ILE A 158 -30.55 -41.67 -20.64
N PRO A 159 -31.00 -42.72 -21.35
CA PRO A 159 -31.46 -43.96 -20.74
C PRO A 159 -30.41 -44.59 -19.80
N GLU A 160 -30.83 -45.09 -18.63
CA GLU A 160 -29.94 -45.73 -17.66
C GLU A 160 -29.34 -47.05 -18.16
N SER A 161 -30.04 -47.73 -19.07
CA SER A 161 -29.62 -49.00 -19.65
C SER A 161 -30.13 -49.14 -21.10
N GLY A 162 -29.60 -50.11 -21.83
CA GLY A 162 -30.00 -50.40 -23.22
C GLY A 162 -29.15 -49.72 -24.28
N LEU A 163 -28.12 -48.95 -23.89
CA LEU A 163 -27.11 -48.39 -24.79
C LEU A 163 -25.91 -49.35 -24.92
N ASN A 164 -25.27 -49.34 -26.09
CA ASN A 164 -23.99 -50.01 -26.35
C ASN A 164 -22.78 -49.19 -25.89
N ILE A 165 -22.99 -47.92 -25.53
CA ILE A 165 -22.00 -47.02 -24.93
C ILE A 165 -22.41 -46.60 -23.51
N SER A 166 -21.45 -46.15 -22.71
CA SER A 166 -21.74 -45.55 -21.40
C SER A 166 -22.50 -44.23 -21.56
N ARG A 167 -23.28 -43.85 -20.54
CA ARG A 167 -24.02 -42.57 -20.54
C ARG A 167 -23.09 -41.37 -20.64
N ASP A 168 -21.95 -41.41 -19.95
CA ASP A 168 -20.96 -40.33 -20.00
C ASP A 168 -20.40 -40.15 -21.42
N ARG A 169 -20.17 -41.26 -22.14
CA ARG A 169 -19.74 -41.23 -23.54
C ARG A 169 -20.84 -40.71 -24.46
N ALA A 170 -22.10 -41.11 -24.24
CA ALA A 170 -23.23 -40.57 -24.97
C ALA A 170 -23.37 -39.05 -24.77
N LEU A 171 -23.19 -38.56 -23.55
CA LEU A 171 -23.21 -37.13 -23.23
C LEU A 171 -22.09 -36.36 -23.96
N ILE A 172 -20.86 -36.90 -23.96
CA ILE A 172 -19.72 -36.27 -24.63
C ILE A 172 -19.97 -36.18 -26.15
N LEU A 173 -20.42 -37.27 -26.76
CA LEU A 173 -20.74 -37.29 -28.19
C LEU A 173 -21.88 -36.32 -28.51
N PHE A 174 -22.93 -36.29 -27.68
CA PHE A 174 -24.05 -35.37 -27.85
C PHE A 174 -23.58 -33.90 -27.85
N LYS A 175 -22.78 -33.50 -26.86
CA LYS A 175 -22.23 -32.13 -26.77
C LYS A 175 -21.27 -31.78 -27.91
N SER A 176 -20.67 -32.77 -28.57
CA SER A 176 -19.81 -32.53 -29.72
C SER A 176 -20.61 -32.18 -30.98
N GLU A 177 -21.85 -32.64 -31.07
CA GLU A 177 -22.73 -32.39 -32.22
C GLU A 177 -23.70 -31.22 -31.99
N PHE A 178 -24.12 -31.01 -30.75
CA PHE A 178 -25.11 -30.02 -30.37
C PHE A 178 -24.53 -28.98 -29.41
N ASN A 179 -24.72 -27.71 -29.75
CA ASN A 179 -24.56 -26.61 -28.80
C ASN A 179 -25.82 -26.52 -27.94
N THR A 180 -25.63 -26.54 -26.63
CA THR A 180 -26.71 -26.50 -25.64
C THR A 180 -26.66 -25.20 -24.87
N SER A 181 -27.80 -24.53 -24.73
CA SER A 181 -27.96 -23.33 -23.90
C SER A 181 -29.17 -23.48 -22.97
N LEU A 182 -29.17 -22.73 -21.88
CA LEU A 182 -30.30 -22.66 -20.95
C LEU A 182 -30.95 -21.28 -21.07
N GLU A 183 -32.13 -21.23 -21.67
CA GLU A 183 -32.93 -20.02 -21.85
C GLU A 183 -34.24 -20.17 -21.07
N ASP A 184 -34.52 -19.24 -20.15
CA ASP A 184 -35.74 -19.23 -19.31
C ASP A 184 -36.03 -20.56 -18.60
N GLY A 185 -34.97 -21.26 -18.18
CA GLY A 185 -35.06 -22.55 -17.49
C GLY A 185 -35.31 -23.75 -18.41
N ASN A 186 -35.40 -23.54 -19.71
CA ASN A 186 -35.53 -24.59 -20.73
C ASN A 186 -34.23 -24.74 -21.51
N LEU A 187 -33.91 -25.98 -21.89
CA LEU A 187 -32.77 -26.24 -22.76
C LEU A 187 -33.12 -25.93 -24.21
N THR A 188 -32.25 -25.17 -24.86
CA THR A 188 -32.28 -24.93 -26.30
C THR A 188 -31.07 -25.58 -26.94
N PHE A 189 -31.26 -26.08 -28.16
CA PHE A 189 -30.26 -26.86 -28.88
C PHE A 189 -30.01 -26.23 -30.25
N SER A 190 -28.76 -26.14 -30.69
CA SER A 190 -28.42 -25.82 -32.07
C SER A 190 -27.36 -26.76 -32.61
N LYS A 191 -27.45 -27.11 -33.90
CA LYS A 191 -26.48 -27.98 -34.58
C LYS A 191 -25.49 -27.12 -35.36
N ASN A 192 -24.18 -27.36 -35.17
CA ASN A 192 -23.10 -26.70 -35.92
C ASN A 192 -23.14 -25.15 -35.95
N GLY A 193 -23.61 -24.51 -34.86
CA GLY A 193 -23.73 -23.05 -34.79
C GLY A 193 -24.87 -22.45 -35.63
N GLY A 194 -25.80 -23.27 -36.11
CA GLY A 194 -27.04 -22.84 -36.75
C GLY A 194 -28.06 -22.26 -35.76
N GLY A 195 -29.28 -21.98 -36.26
CA GLY A 195 -30.38 -21.53 -35.43
C GLY A 195 -30.85 -22.56 -34.41
N ILE A 196 -31.62 -22.12 -33.42
CA ILE A 196 -32.25 -23.01 -32.42
C ILE A 196 -33.13 -24.03 -33.15
N LEU A 197 -32.94 -25.30 -32.81
CA LEU A 197 -33.76 -26.40 -33.29
C LEU A 197 -35.17 -26.25 -32.74
N LYS A 198 -36.13 -26.14 -33.65
CA LYS A 198 -37.55 -25.93 -33.35
C LYS A 198 -38.40 -27.11 -33.79
N ASP A 199 -39.52 -27.30 -33.10
CA ASP A 199 -40.55 -28.25 -33.48
C ASP A 199 -41.48 -27.69 -34.59
N LYS A 200 -42.50 -28.47 -34.96
CA LYS A 200 -43.48 -28.08 -35.99
C LYS A 200 -44.33 -26.85 -35.61
N MET A 201 -44.32 -26.45 -34.34
CA MET A 201 -45.03 -25.30 -33.79
C MET A 201 -44.08 -24.13 -33.51
N GLU A 202 -42.87 -24.14 -34.08
CA GLU A 202 -41.80 -23.16 -33.91
C GLU A 202 -41.30 -22.99 -32.45
N SER A 203 -41.65 -23.92 -31.56
CA SER A 203 -41.17 -23.95 -30.18
C SER A 203 -39.83 -24.69 -30.10
N PRO A 204 -38.93 -24.35 -29.15
CA PRO A 204 -37.69 -25.10 -28.97
C PRO A 204 -37.95 -26.60 -28.78
N LEU A 205 -37.19 -27.43 -29.47
CA LEU A 205 -37.30 -28.88 -29.36
C LEU A 205 -36.99 -29.34 -27.93
N LYS A 206 -37.85 -30.24 -27.41
CA LYS A 206 -37.68 -30.80 -26.07
C LYS A 206 -36.48 -31.74 -26.02
N ILE A 207 -35.81 -31.75 -24.86
CA ILE A 207 -34.66 -32.61 -24.56
C ILE A 207 -34.94 -34.09 -24.85
N ASP A 208 -36.11 -34.61 -24.47
CA ASP A 208 -36.44 -36.04 -24.64
C ASP A 208 -36.51 -36.47 -26.10
N VAL A 209 -36.94 -35.55 -26.98
CA VAL A 209 -37.06 -35.81 -28.43
C VAL A 209 -35.68 -35.83 -29.06
N ILE A 210 -34.90 -34.77 -28.85
CA ILE A 210 -33.55 -34.66 -29.43
C ILE A 210 -32.61 -35.73 -28.87
N MET A 211 -32.60 -35.92 -27.55
CA MET A 211 -31.76 -36.94 -26.92
C MET A 211 -32.22 -38.34 -27.30
N GLY A 212 -33.53 -38.57 -27.38
CA GLY A 212 -34.10 -39.84 -27.83
C GLY A 212 -33.66 -40.20 -29.25
N ASP A 213 -33.78 -39.26 -30.19
CA ASP A 213 -33.33 -39.45 -31.58
C ASP A 213 -31.83 -39.70 -31.65
N PHE A 214 -31.03 -38.95 -30.89
CA PHE A 214 -29.58 -39.11 -30.86
C PHE A 214 -29.14 -40.47 -30.29
N VAL A 215 -29.70 -40.90 -29.16
CA VAL A 215 -29.27 -42.14 -28.50
C VAL A 215 -29.79 -43.40 -29.21
N ASN A 216 -30.75 -43.28 -30.13
CA ASN A 216 -31.32 -44.41 -30.85
C ASN A 216 -30.26 -45.18 -31.67
N ASP A 217 -29.29 -44.47 -32.24
CA ASP A 217 -28.18 -45.08 -33.00
C ASP A 217 -27.25 -45.93 -32.12
N PHE A 218 -27.28 -45.68 -30.81
CA PHE A 218 -26.46 -46.36 -29.81
C PHE A 218 -27.25 -47.38 -28.98
N ARG A 219 -28.51 -47.66 -29.31
CA ARG A 219 -29.26 -48.71 -28.62
C ARG A 219 -28.72 -50.09 -29.02
N LYS A 220 -28.62 -51.00 -28.05
CA LYS A 220 -28.32 -52.40 -28.34
C LYS A 220 -29.40 -52.95 -29.28
N LYS A 221 -29.00 -53.50 -30.43
CA LYS A 221 -29.92 -54.26 -31.28
C LYS A 221 -30.47 -55.41 -30.44
N ALA A 222 -31.79 -55.58 -30.43
CA ALA A 222 -32.41 -56.67 -29.70
C ALA A 222 -31.84 -58.01 -30.19
N GLU A 223 -31.13 -58.73 -29.33
CA GLU A 223 -30.77 -60.12 -29.58
C GLU A 223 -32.04 -60.97 -29.46
N GLY A 224 -32.56 -61.43 -30.60
CA GLY A 224 -33.41 -62.63 -30.65
C GLY A 224 -34.89 -62.43 -30.94
N GLY A 225 -35.23 -62.51 -32.22
CA GLY A 225 -36.55 -62.89 -32.71
C GLY A 225 -36.41 -63.29 -34.17
N ALA A 226 -36.21 -64.60 -34.42
CA ALA A 226 -36.05 -65.14 -35.76
C ALA A 226 -37.27 -64.81 -36.64
N GLY A 227 -37.06 -63.92 -37.61
CA GLY A 227 -38.01 -63.62 -38.68
C GLY A 227 -37.21 -63.21 -39.91
N GLY A 228 -37.07 -64.13 -40.86
CA GLY A 228 -36.19 -64.00 -42.01
C GLY A 228 -36.47 -62.77 -42.88
N GLY A 229 -35.43 -62.00 -43.14
CA GLY A 229 -35.39 -60.93 -44.12
C GLY A 229 -33.98 -60.91 -44.72
N ASN A 230 -33.87 -61.38 -45.95
CA ASN A 230 -32.62 -61.56 -46.68
C ASN A 230 -32.18 -60.20 -47.24
N GLU A 231 -31.29 -59.49 -46.55
CA GLU A 231 -30.57 -58.35 -47.13
C GLU A 231 -29.08 -58.45 -46.81
N ASN A 232 -28.27 -58.53 -47.87
CA ASN A 232 -26.82 -58.56 -47.80
C ASN A 232 -26.29 -57.39 -46.95
N PRO A 233 -25.45 -57.64 -45.93
CA PRO A 233 -24.79 -56.55 -45.22
C PRO A 233 -23.77 -55.91 -46.17
N LYS A 234 -24.01 -54.64 -46.54
CA LYS A 234 -22.96 -53.78 -47.06
C LYS A 234 -21.84 -53.78 -46.02
N LYS A 235 -20.65 -54.16 -46.48
CA LYS A 235 -19.41 -54.33 -45.72
C LYS A 235 -18.92 -52.98 -45.16
N GLY A 236 -19.56 -52.51 -44.09
CA GLY A 236 -19.03 -51.49 -43.20
C GLY A 236 -18.30 -52.19 -42.05
N THR A 237 -17.01 -51.97 -41.91
CA THR A 237 -16.21 -52.52 -40.80
C THR A 237 -16.81 -52.00 -39.49
N ASP A 238 -17.23 -52.91 -38.62
CA ASP A 238 -17.88 -52.57 -37.35
C ASP A 238 -16.93 -51.75 -36.48
N VAL A 239 -17.45 -50.73 -35.80
CA VAL A 239 -16.62 -49.81 -35.00
C VAL A 239 -15.92 -50.59 -33.87
N GLU A 240 -16.54 -51.67 -33.39
CA GLU A 240 -16.00 -52.60 -32.41
C GLU A 240 -14.74 -53.34 -32.91
N GLU A 241 -14.72 -53.79 -34.17
CA GLU A 241 -13.51 -54.42 -34.75
C GLU A 241 -12.36 -53.42 -34.89
N VAL A 242 -12.67 -52.14 -35.07
CA VAL A 242 -11.65 -51.09 -35.17
C VAL A 242 -11.10 -50.76 -33.79
N VAL A 243 -11.96 -50.59 -32.79
CA VAL A 243 -11.53 -50.31 -31.41
C VAL A 243 -10.68 -51.45 -30.87
N ALA A 244 -11.13 -52.70 -31.03
CA ALA A 244 -10.38 -53.88 -30.58
C ALA A 244 -8.98 -53.96 -31.21
N LYS A 245 -8.85 -53.64 -32.51
CA LYS A 245 -7.53 -53.61 -33.19
C LYS A 245 -6.62 -52.50 -32.69
N LEU A 246 -7.17 -51.32 -32.40
CA LEU A 246 -6.37 -50.19 -31.93
C LEU A 246 -5.93 -50.35 -30.46
N GLU A 247 -6.75 -51.06 -29.66
CA GLU A 247 -6.38 -51.50 -28.31
C GLU A 247 -5.30 -52.60 -28.36
N GLU A 248 -5.39 -53.57 -29.28
CA GLU A 248 -4.33 -54.57 -29.52
C GLU A 248 -3.02 -53.92 -30.02
N GLU A 249 -3.10 -52.82 -30.77
CA GLU A 249 -1.95 -51.99 -31.18
C GLU A 249 -1.37 -51.15 -30.02
N GLY A 250 -1.96 -51.21 -28.83
CA GLY A 250 -1.47 -50.51 -27.62
C GLY A 250 -1.71 -49.00 -27.63
N LYS A 251 -2.67 -48.50 -28.41
CA LYS A 251 -3.00 -47.08 -28.46
C LYS A 251 -3.81 -46.66 -27.23
N THR A 252 -3.58 -45.43 -26.78
CA THR A 252 -4.35 -44.87 -25.66
C THR A 252 -5.75 -44.45 -26.11
N ASP A 253 -6.69 -44.36 -25.16
CA ASP A 253 -8.08 -43.96 -25.42
C ASP A 253 -8.19 -42.64 -26.21
N GLU A 254 -7.31 -41.69 -25.95
CA GLU A 254 -7.23 -40.41 -26.68
C GLU A 254 -6.82 -40.61 -28.15
N GLN A 255 -5.88 -41.51 -28.42
CA GLN A 255 -5.42 -41.83 -29.78
C GLN A 255 -6.51 -42.60 -30.55
N ILE A 256 -7.19 -43.54 -29.90
CA ILE A 256 -8.33 -44.28 -30.45
C ILE A 256 -9.44 -43.29 -30.84
N ASN A 257 -9.76 -42.34 -29.96
CA ASN A 257 -10.79 -41.32 -30.22
C ASN A 257 -10.44 -40.41 -31.40
N GLN A 258 -9.19 -39.96 -31.52
CA GLN A 258 -8.75 -39.16 -32.67
C GLN A 258 -8.81 -39.94 -34.00
N GLU A 259 -8.53 -41.24 -33.97
CA GLU A 259 -8.50 -42.08 -35.16
C GLU A 259 -9.91 -42.44 -35.64
N LEU A 260 -10.85 -42.65 -34.71
CA LEU A 260 -12.27 -42.76 -35.02
C LEU A 260 -12.82 -41.46 -35.62
N LEU A 261 -12.52 -40.30 -35.02
CA LEU A 261 -12.95 -38.99 -35.53
C LEU A 261 -12.51 -38.75 -36.98
N LYS A 262 -11.24 -39.07 -37.29
CA LYS A 262 -10.69 -38.98 -38.66
C LYS A 262 -11.41 -39.89 -39.64
N ARG A 263 -11.89 -41.04 -39.18
CA ARG A 263 -12.60 -42.04 -40.00
C ARG A 263 -14.04 -41.63 -40.29
N THR A 264 -14.71 -41.01 -39.33
CA THR A 264 -16.06 -40.45 -39.50
C THR A 264 -16.03 -39.26 -40.46
N LEU A 265 -15.09 -38.33 -40.26
CA LEU A 265 -14.89 -37.19 -41.17
C LEU A 265 -14.53 -37.67 -42.60
N LYS A 266 -13.69 -38.69 -42.77
CA LYS A 266 -13.37 -39.24 -44.10
C LYS A 266 -14.56 -39.91 -44.81
N LYS A 267 -15.58 -40.38 -44.09
CA LYS A 267 -16.80 -40.90 -44.71
C LYS A 267 -17.68 -39.76 -45.23
N GLU A 268 -17.73 -38.62 -44.54
CA GLU A 268 -18.52 -37.45 -44.95
C GLU A 268 -17.96 -36.70 -46.17
N PHE A 269 -16.65 -36.83 -46.46
CA PHE A 269 -16.03 -36.19 -47.64
C PHE A 269 -15.96 -37.09 -48.88
N LYS A 270 -16.62 -38.24 -48.88
CA LYS A 270 -16.62 -39.19 -50.01
C LYS A 270 -17.99 -39.44 -50.64
N ASP A 271 -19.02 -38.77 -50.14
CA ASP A 271 -20.35 -38.62 -50.76
C ASP A 271 -20.53 -37.19 -51.28
#